data_AF-A0A6G6ZWQ6-F1
#
_entry.id   AF-A0A6G6ZWQ6-F1
#
_cell.length_a   1.000
_cell.length_b   1.000
_cell.length_c   1.000
_cell.angle_alpha   90.00
_cell.angle_beta   90.00
_cell.angle_gamma   90.00
#
_symmetry.space_group_name_H-M   'P 1'
#
loop_
_entity.id
_entity.type
_entity.pdbx_description
1 polymer ?
#
loop_
_entity_poly.entity_id
_entity_poly.type
_entity_poly.pdbx_seq_one_letter_code
_entity_poly.pdbx_strand_id
1 'polypeptide(L)'
;MSPIQRALGAFYGLALGDALGMPTQSLSHEQIRQRFGSIHTLEDAGPDQPIAANMPKGSITDDTEQAILVGRLLVQGRGRIDPQELAQGLVEWEAAMRAKGSQDLLGPSTKHAIEMILAGYSVEESGRYGTTNGAAMRITPVAIATDVAEPQAFVQAVAQACQVTHNTSLGIASAAAVAAVVSAGINGAPLVEALALGMRLARQAEAHGYWVAGASIAARLEWAATLRVDGDKARFTRTLYELIGTSVASQESVVVSFALAGQVALGQLAAFEALCLAASLGGDTDTIAAILGAMLGACLGLDGWPGDLIALVRQVNKLDLQPLVEQLLALR
;
A
#
# COMPACT_ATOMS: atom_id res chain seq x y z
N MET A 1 -14.75 11.30 15.49
CA MET A 1 -13.63 11.49 14.55
C MET A 1 -14.19 11.81 13.19
N SER A 2 -13.74 12.91 12.58
CA SER A 2 -14.25 13.38 11.28
C SER A 2 -13.68 12.56 10.11
N PRO A 3 -14.32 12.57 8.92
CA PRO A 3 -13.76 11.95 7.71
C PRO A 3 -12.36 12.45 7.37
N ILE A 4 -12.08 13.74 7.57
CA ILE A 4 -10.74 14.33 7.34
C ILE A 4 -9.68 13.75 8.29
N GLN A 5 -9.98 13.56 9.59
CA GLN A 5 -9.04 12.94 10.53
C GLN A 5 -8.74 11.48 10.17
N ARG A 6 -9.72 10.76 9.62
CA ARG A 6 -9.59 9.38 9.15
C ARG A 6 -8.79 9.28 7.86
N ALA A 7 -9.08 10.14 6.89
CA ALA A 7 -8.37 10.19 5.62
C ALA A 7 -6.90 10.63 5.82
N LEU A 8 -6.64 11.62 6.69
CA LEU A 8 -5.29 11.97 7.12
C LEU A 8 -4.62 10.81 7.85
N GLY A 9 -5.34 10.11 8.75
CA GLY A 9 -4.85 8.92 9.41
C GLY A 9 -4.42 7.83 8.44
N ALA A 10 -5.21 7.60 7.38
CA ALA A 10 -4.88 6.64 6.32
C ALA A 10 -3.64 7.08 5.54
N PHE A 11 -3.61 8.31 5.04
CA PHE A 11 -2.52 8.75 4.15
C PHE A 11 -1.19 8.95 4.91
N TYR A 12 -1.22 9.47 6.13
CA TYR A 12 -0.03 9.51 6.99
C TYR A 12 0.34 8.14 7.57
N GLY A 13 -0.63 7.24 7.76
CA GLY A 13 -0.38 5.85 8.14
C GLY A 13 0.36 5.09 7.05
N LEU A 14 -0.01 5.31 5.78
CA LEU A 14 0.73 4.83 4.62
C LEU A 14 2.18 5.31 4.67
N ALA A 15 2.38 6.63 4.78
CA ALA A 15 3.72 7.22 4.80
C ALA A 15 4.58 6.78 5.99
N LEU A 16 3.96 6.56 7.17
CA LEU A 16 4.66 6.03 8.33
C LEU A 16 5.07 4.57 8.14
N GLY A 17 4.17 3.75 7.58
CA GLY A 17 4.45 2.34 7.30
C GLY A 17 5.58 2.18 6.28
N ASP A 18 5.48 2.89 5.16
CA ASP A 18 6.53 3.02 4.15
C ASP A 18 7.88 3.37 4.82
N ALA A 19 7.94 4.48 5.56
CA ALA A 19 9.17 4.94 6.18
C ALA A 19 9.74 4.00 7.27
N LEU A 20 8.91 3.18 7.91
CA LEU A 20 9.35 2.14 8.85
C LEU A 20 9.97 0.95 8.12
N GLY A 21 9.43 0.56 6.97
CA GLY A 21 9.93 -0.57 6.18
C GLY A 21 11.03 -0.21 5.19
N MET A 22 11.24 1.08 4.89
CA MET A 22 12.30 1.59 4.04
C MET A 22 13.70 1.05 4.37
N PRO A 23 14.17 1.01 5.63
CA PRO A 23 15.52 0.50 5.94
C PRO A 23 15.64 -1.03 5.80
N THR A 24 14.53 -1.76 5.76
CA THR A 24 14.48 -3.23 5.81
C THR A 24 14.01 -3.90 4.53
N GLN A 25 13.51 -3.13 3.56
CA GLN A 25 13.05 -3.69 2.28
C GLN A 25 14.17 -4.43 1.54
N SER A 26 13.80 -5.50 0.86
CA SER A 26 14.69 -6.43 0.16
C SER A 26 15.74 -7.13 1.04
N LEU A 27 15.68 -6.97 2.37
CA LEU A 27 16.48 -7.77 3.30
C LEU A 27 15.72 -9.04 3.69
N SER A 28 16.46 -10.11 3.97
CA SER A 28 15.88 -11.31 4.57
C SER A 28 15.52 -11.07 6.04
N HIS A 29 14.59 -11.88 6.56
CA HIS A 29 14.25 -11.84 7.99
C HIS A 29 15.48 -11.97 8.90
N GLU A 30 16.46 -12.81 8.52
CA GLU A 30 17.69 -12.99 9.28
C GLU A 30 18.58 -11.74 9.23
N GLN A 31 18.74 -11.12 8.07
CA GLN A 31 19.52 -9.88 7.93
C GLN A 31 18.92 -8.77 8.80
N ILE A 32 17.59 -8.64 8.81
CA ILE A 32 16.90 -7.66 9.66
C ILE A 32 17.17 -7.95 11.14
N ARG A 33 17.00 -9.21 11.56
CA ARG A 33 17.24 -9.61 12.95
C ARG A 33 18.68 -9.37 13.40
N GLN A 34 19.65 -9.58 12.52
CA GLN A 34 21.06 -9.34 12.83
C GLN A 34 21.41 -7.85 12.91
N ARG A 35 20.81 -7.00 12.06
CA ARG A 35 21.12 -5.56 11.96
C ARG A 35 20.33 -4.70 12.93
N PHE A 36 19.03 -4.96 13.05
CA PHE A 36 18.08 -4.14 13.79
C PHE A 36 17.48 -4.88 15.00
N GLY A 37 17.59 -6.21 15.06
CA GLY A 37 16.83 -7.04 15.99
C GLY A 37 15.37 -7.13 15.56
N SER A 38 14.65 -6.04 15.74
CA SER A 38 13.31 -5.78 15.20
C SER A 38 13.09 -4.28 15.12
N ILE A 39 12.29 -3.85 14.15
CA ILE A 39 11.89 -2.44 14.01
C ILE A 39 10.94 -2.08 15.15
N HIS A 40 11.23 -0.99 15.86
CA HIS A 40 10.39 -0.41 16.90
C HIS A 40 10.17 1.10 16.73
N THR A 41 10.92 1.71 15.81
CA THR A 41 10.91 3.13 15.49
C THR A 41 11.47 3.34 14.07
N LEU A 42 11.54 4.58 13.61
CA LEU A 42 12.14 4.92 12.32
C LEU A 42 13.67 4.79 12.39
N GLU A 43 14.24 4.02 11.47
CA GLU A 43 15.68 3.72 11.39
C GLU A 43 16.29 4.21 10.07
N ASP A 44 17.59 4.52 10.09
CA ASP A 44 18.33 4.92 8.89
C ASP A 44 18.61 3.69 8.00
N ALA A 45 18.60 3.88 6.69
CA ALA A 45 19.09 2.86 5.76
C ALA A 45 20.62 2.91 5.66
N GLY A 46 21.25 1.75 5.84
CA GLY A 46 22.70 1.60 5.69
C GLY A 46 23.17 1.84 4.24
N PRO A 47 24.48 2.05 4.03
CA PRO A 47 25.05 2.22 2.69
C PRO A 47 24.94 0.98 1.81
N ASP A 48 24.70 -0.18 2.41
CA ASP A 48 24.54 -1.47 1.74
C ASP A 48 23.07 -1.90 1.60
N GLN A 49 22.11 -1.02 1.91
CA GLN A 49 20.70 -1.25 1.62
C GLN A 49 20.53 -1.32 0.08
N PRO A 50 19.93 -2.39 -0.49
CA PRO A 50 19.90 -2.62 -1.95
C PRO A 50 19.20 -1.56 -2.83
N ILE A 51 18.17 -0.89 -2.30
CA ILE A 51 17.25 0.02 -3.00
C ILE A 51 17.35 1.46 -2.46
N ALA A 52 17.36 1.62 -1.15
CA ALA A 52 17.28 2.89 -0.43
C ALA A 52 18.59 3.27 0.28
N ALA A 53 19.74 2.94 -0.31
CA ALA A 53 21.05 3.15 0.28
C ALA A 53 21.24 4.58 0.81
N ASN A 54 21.63 4.71 2.09
CA ASN A 54 21.87 5.98 2.78
C ASN A 54 20.64 6.89 2.96
N MET A 55 19.42 6.39 2.76
CA MET A 55 18.22 7.18 3.04
C MET A 55 18.07 7.38 4.56
N PRO A 56 17.87 8.62 5.03
CA PRO A 56 17.73 8.89 6.45
C PRO A 56 16.40 8.34 6.98
N LYS A 57 16.36 8.06 8.28
CA LYS A 57 15.14 7.60 8.96
C LYS A 57 13.97 8.54 8.71
N GLY A 58 12.79 7.96 8.51
CA GLY A 58 11.60 8.73 8.18
C GLY A 58 11.46 9.09 6.70
N SER A 59 12.39 8.71 5.82
CA SER A 59 12.23 8.89 4.38
C SER A 59 11.16 7.95 3.83
N ILE A 60 10.32 8.46 2.93
CA ILE A 60 9.35 7.67 2.17
C ILE A 60 9.96 7.11 0.88
N THR A 61 9.35 6.07 0.32
CA THR A 61 9.73 5.39 -0.93
C THR A 61 8.70 5.65 -2.04
N ASP A 62 8.73 4.83 -3.09
CA ASP A 62 7.82 4.93 -4.21
C ASP A 62 6.36 4.65 -3.83
N ASP A 63 6.09 3.91 -2.76
CA ASP A 63 4.77 3.71 -2.17
C ASP A 63 4.03 5.04 -1.94
N THR A 64 4.61 5.91 -1.11
CA THR A 64 4.00 7.20 -0.79
C THR A 64 4.10 8.17 -1.95
N GLU A 65 5.22 8.21 -2.66
CA GLU A 65 5.41 9.14 -3.77
C GLU A 65 4.42 8.88 -4.91
N GLN A 66 4.19 7.61 -5.29
CA GLN A 66 3.20 7.25 -6.30
C GLN A 66 1.77 7.42 -5.79
N ALA A 67 1.49 7.21 -4.49
CA ALA A 67 0.19 7.55 -3.91
C ALA A 67 -0.10 9.06 -4.06
N ILE A 68 0.89 9.93 -3.79
CA ILE A 68 0.71 11.38 -3.98
C ILE A 68 0.47 11.72 -5.45
N LEU A 69 1.19 11.09 -6.39
CA LEU A 69 0.97 11.25 -7.83
C LEU A 69 -0.48 10.89 -8.21
N VAL A 70 -0.96 9.71 -7.80
CA VAL A 70 -2.34 9.26 -8.05
C VAL A 70 -3.35 10.24 -7.46
N GLY A 71 -3.13 10.74 -6.25
CA GLY A 71 -3.99 11.74 -5.62
C GLY A 71 -4.07 13.04 -6.43
N ARG A 72 -2.94 13.54 -6.95
CA ARG A 72 -2.92 14.75 -7.79
C ARG A 72 -3.68 14.56 -9.09
N LEU A 73 -3.50 13.41 -9.74
CA LEU A 73 -4.21 13.06 -10.97
C LEU A 73 -5.73 12.99 -10.75
N LEU A 74 -6.19 12.41 -9.64
CA LEU A 74 -7.61 12.41 -9.28
C LEU A 74 -8.18 13.82 -9.13
N VAL A 75 -7.46 14.71 -8.44
CA VAL A 75 -7.90 16.10 -8.27
C VAL A 75 -7.97 16.82 -9.61
N GLN A 76 -6.94 16.67 -10.45
CA GLN A 76 -6.88 17.28 -11.79
C GLN A 76 -8.00 16.76 -12.70
N GLY A 77 -8.21 15.44 -12.70
CA GLY A 77 -9.24 14.75 -13.46
C GLY A 77 -10.63 14.76 -12.83
N ARG A 78 -10.84 15.50 -11.73
CA ARG A 78 -12.13 15.63 -11.02
C ARG A 78 -12.75 14.29 -10.65
N GLY A 79 -11.97 13.43 -10.00
CA GLY A 79 -12.37 12.10 -9.55
C GLY A 79 -12.14 10.98 -10.58
N ARG A 80 -11.52 11.30 -11.72
CA ARG A 80 -11.18 10.32 -12.76
C ARG A 80 -9.68 10.36 -13.01
N ILE A 81 -9.12 9.21 -13.38
CA ILE A 81 -7.73 9.10 -13.82
C ILE A 81 -7.74 8.81 -15.31
N ASP A 82 -7.14 9.68 -16.11
CA ASP A 82 -6.82 9.38 -17.50
C ASP A 82 -5.61 8.42 -17.51
N PRO A 83 -5.73 7.23 -18.13
CA PRO A 83 -4.62 6.28 -18.22
C PRO A 83 -3.36 6.86 -18.88
N GLN A 84 -3.50 7.79 -19.83
CA GLN A 84 -2.35 8.43 -20.47
C GLN A 84 -1.64 9.40 -19.52
N GLU A 85 -2.39 10.16 -18.72
CA GLU A 85 -1.81 11.04 -17.71
C GLU A 85 -1.13 10.24 -16.60
N LEU A 86 -1.70 9.10 -16.20
CA LEU A 86 -1.06 8.18 -15.26
C LEU A 86 0.23 7.58 -15.84
N ALA A 87 0.22 7.13 -17.09
CA ALA A 87 1.41 6.64 -17.77
C ALA A 87 2.52 7.70 -17.83
N GLN A 88 2.18 8.91 -18.28
CA GLN A 88 3.10 10.03 -18.37
C GLN A 88 3.66 10.40 -16.99
N GLY A 89 2.80 10.49 -15.97
CA GLY A 89 3.21 10.80 -14.60
C GLY A 89 4.20 9.78 -14.03
N LEU A 90 4.01 8.48 -14.32
CA LEU A 90 4.92 7.43 -13.89
C LEU A 90 6.28 7.49 -14.61
N VAL A 91 6.27 7.77 -15.93
CA VAL A 91 7.49 7.97 -16.72
C VAL A 91 8.29 9.18 -16.20
N GLU A 92 7.62 10.30 -15.94
CA GLU A 92 8.26 11.50 -15.40
C GLU A 92 8.81 11.29 -14.00
N TRP A 93 8.04 10.60 -13.15
CA TRP A 93 8.49 10.24 -11.80
C TRP A 93 9.74 9.35 -11.84
N GLU A 94 9.78 8.34 -12.70
CA GLU A 94 10.96 7.48 -12.87
C GLU A 94 12.18 8.29 -13.33
N ALA A 95 12.00 9.15 -14.34
CA ALA A 95 13.07 9.99 -14.85
C ALA A 95 13.63 10.90 -13.74
N ALA A 96 12.77 11.44 -12.88
CA ALA A 96 13.19 12.24 -11.73
C ALA A 96 13.94 11.41 -10.68
N MET A 97 13.54 10.16 -10.40
CA MET A 97 14.26 9.27 -9.49
C MET A 97 15.65 8.90 -10.01
N ARG A 98 15.75 8.56 -11.29
CA ARG A 98 17.04 8.27 -11.94
C ARG A 98 17.97 9.47 -11.89
N ALA A 99 17.45 10.68 -12.09
CA ALA A 99 18.23 11.92 -11.99
C ALA A 99 18.76 12.18 -10.57
N LYS A 100 18.08 11.69 -9.54
CA LYS A 100 18.52 11.74 -8.14
C LYS A 100 19.50 10.61 -7.76
N GLY A 101 19.84 9.72 -8.71
CA GLY A 101 20.73 8.59 -8.49
C GLY A 101 20.05 7.36 -7.87
N SER A 102 18.72 7.37 -7.74
CA SER A 102 17.97 6.23 -7.24
C SER A 102 17.48 5.39 -8.42
N GLN A 103 18.20 4.31 -8.74
CA GLN A 103 18.05 3.59 -10.00
C GLN A 103 17.07 2.41 -9.94
N ASP A 104 16.76 1.88 -8.75
CA ASP A 104 15.99 0.64 -8.58
C ASP A 104 14.75 0.78 -7.66
N LEU A 105 14.18 1.98 -7.55
CA LEU A 105 12.94 2.21 -6.78
C LEU A 105 11.69 1.64 -7.45
N LEU A 106 11.74 1.23 -8.72
CA LEU A 106 10.56 0.70 -9.40
C LEU A 106 10.42 -0.80 -9.19
N GLY A 107 9.28 -1.21 -8.62
CA GLY A 107 8.84 -2.59 -8.65
C GLY A 107 8.75 -3.15 -10.09
N PRO A 108 8.94 -4.47 -10.28
CA PRO A 108 9.14 -5.08 -11.59
C PRO A 108 7.94 -4.92 -12.54
N SER A 109 6.70 -4.94 -12.05
CA SER A 109 5.52 -4.72 -12.90
C SER A 109 5.39 -3.28 -13.39
N THR A 110 5.66 -2.29 -12.53
CA THR A 110 5.61 -0.87 -12.95
C THR A 110 6.73 -0.57 -13.94
N LYS A 111 7.94 -1.07 -13.70
CA LYS A 111 9.06 -0.96 -14.63
C LYS A 111 8.72 -1.55 -16.00
N HIS A 112 8.20 -2.78 -16.03
CA HIS A 112 7.80 -3.43 -17.26
C HIS A 112 6.71 -2.65 -18.02
N ALA A 113 5.72 -2.11 -17.31
CA ALA A 113 4.67 -1.30 -17.91
C ALA A 113 5.24 -0.02 -18.54
N ILE A 114 6.16 0.67 -17.86
CA ILE A 114 6.83 1.87 -18.40
C ILE A 114 7.66 1.51 -19.63
N GLU A 115 8.43 0.42 -19.61
CA GLU A 115 9.18 -0.07 -20.76
C GLU A 115 8.27 -0.34 -21.98
N MET A 116 7.09 -0.93 -21.75
CA MET A 116 6.09 -1.14 -22.81
C MET A 116 5.54 0.18 -23.36
N ILE A 117 5.22 1.15 -22.50
CA ILE A 117 4.75 2.47 -22.93
C ILE A 117 5.80 3.17 -23.79
N LEU A 118 7.06 3.16 -23.35
CA LEU A 118 8.18 3.75 -24.08
C LEU A 118 8.47 3.03 -25.41
N ALA A 119 8.14 1.75 -25.50
CA ALA A 119 8.20 0.96 -26.75
C ALA A 119 6.98 1.18 -27.68
N GLY A 120 6.01 2.01 -27.29
CA GLY A 120 4.87 2.39 -28.12
C GLY A 120 3.64 1.47 -28.02
N TYR A 121 3.60 0.57 -27.02
CA TYR A 121 2.39 -0.20 -26.72
C TYR A 121 1.32 0.70 -26.09
N SER A 122 0.06 0.29 -26.19
CA SER A 122 -1.03 1.01 -25.53
C SER A 122 -0.97 0.89 -24.00
N VAL A 123 -1.54 1.86 -23.31
CA VAL A 123 -1.72 1.85 -21.83
C VAL A 123 -2.51 0.65 -21.33
N GLU A 124 -3.38 0.08 -22.15
CA GLU A 124 -4.14 -1.11 -21.79
C GLU A 124 -3.25 -2.37 -21.85
N GLU A 125 -2.38 -2.45 -22.86
CA GLU A 125 -1.42 -3.55 -23.02
C GLU A 125 -0.31 -3.50 -21.97
N SER A 126 0.16 -2.32 -21.59
CA SER A 126 1.24 -2.16 -20.61
C SER A 126 0.90 -2.74 -19.24
N GLY A 127 -0.37 -2.68 -18.84
CA GLY A 127 -0.82 -3.21 -17.55
C GLY A 127 -1.10 -4.72 -17.53
N ARG A 128 -1.05 -5.40 -18.67
CA ARG A 128 -1.56 -6.78 -18.84
C ARG A 128 -0.87 -7.84 -17.99
N TYR A 129 0.34 -7.58 -17.51
CA TYR A 129 1.17 -8.56 -16.80
C TYR A 129 1.43 -8.18 -15.34
N GLY A 130 0.87 -7.08 -14.84
CA GLY A 130 1.16 -6.62 -13.49
C GLY A 130 0.51 -7.47 -12.41
N THR A 131 1.32 -8.23 -11.69
CA THR A 131 0.89 -9.13 -10.61
C THR A 131 1.47 -8.74 -9.25
N THR A 132 2.38 -7.76 -9.20
CA THR A 132 2.90 -7.23 -7.95
C THR A 132 1.88 -6.32 -7.25
N ASN A 133 2.22 -5.83 -6.07
CA ASN A 133 1.39 -5.00 -5.20
C ASN A 133 1.40 -3.49 -5.53
N GLY A 134 2.12 -3.08 -6.58
CA GLY A 134 2.34 -1.67 -6.92
C GLY A 134 1.06 -0.86 -7.15
N ALA A 135 -0.04 -1.50 -7.55
CA ALA A 135 -1.34 -0.83 -7.59
C ALA A 135 -1.98 -0.67 -6.21
N ALA A 136 -1.86 -1.68 -5.34
CA ALA A 136 -2.44 -1.67 -4.00
C ALA A 136 -1.71 -0.69 -3.06
N MET A 137 -0.39 -0.58 -3.17
CA MET A 137 0.40 0.31 -2.32
C MET A 137 0.04 1.79 -2.49
N ARG A 138 -0.36 2.18 -3.72
CA ARG A 138 -0.67 3.57 -4.08
C ARG A 138 -2.17 3.89 -4.16
N ILE A 139 -3.04 3.00 -3.68
CA ILE A 139 -4.51 3.11 -3.90
C ILE A 139 -5.23 4.02 -2.90
N THR A 140 -4.59 4.37 -1.78
CA THR A 140 -5.17 5.19 -0.71
C THR A 140 -5.89 6.47 -1.19
N PRO A 141 -5.37 7.26 -2.13
CA PRO A 141 -6.08 8.44 -2.64
C PRO A 141 -7.41 8.13 -3.33
N VAL A 142 -7.48 7.02 -4.09
CA VAL A 142 -8.72 6.56 -4.74
C VAL A 142 -9.76 6.24 -3.66
N ALA A 143 -9.33 5.56 -2.60
CA ALA A 143 -10.19 5.20 -1.48
C ALA A 143 -10.73 6.42 -0.71
N ILE A 144 -9.95 7.50 -0.64
CA ILE A 144 -10.39 8.78 -0.05
C ILE A 144 -11.44 9.44 -0.96
N ALA A 145 -11.15 9.50 -2.26
CA ALA A 145 -11.98 10.20 -3.25
C ALA A 145 -13.23 9.44 -3.69
N THR A 146 -13.38 8.16 -3.37
CA THR A 146 -14.53 7.35 -3.81
C THR A 146 -15.16 6.56 -2.67
N ASP A 147 -16.48 6.64 -2.58
CA ASP A 147 -17.24 5.98 -1.52
C ASP A 147 -17.63 4.54 -1.87
N VAL A 148 -17.33 3.61 -0.97
CA VAL A 148 -17.76 2.21 -1.06
C VAL A 148 -19.28 2.02 -1.01
N ALA A 149 -20.04 3.04 -0.62
CA ALA A 149 -21.50 3.08 -0.75
C ALA A 149 -21.96 3.04 -2.22
N GLU A 150 -21.08 3.39 -3.16
CA GLU A 150 -21.30 3.31 -4.62
C GLU A 150 -20.38 2.25 -5.25
N PRO A 151 -20.62 0.95 -5.01
CA PRO A 151 -19.65 -0.11 -5.29
C PRO A 151 -19.26 -0.24 -6.77
N GLN A 152 -20.16 0.11 -7.70
CA GLN A 152 -19.84 0.09 -9.13
C GLN A 152 -18.86 1.20 -9.51
N ALA A 153 -19.14 2.44 -9.09
CA ALA A 153 -18.26 3.59 -9.34
C ALA A 153 -16.91 3.41 -8.62
N PHE A 154 -16.95 2.89 -7.39
CA PHE A 154 -15.77 2.56 -6.60
C PHE A 154 -14.84 1.57 -7.32
N VAL A 155 -15.36 0.43 -7.77
CA VAL A 155 -14.55 -0.58 -8.49
C VAL A 155 -14.03 -0.03 -9.83
N GLN A 156 -14.81 0.80 -10.52
CA GLN A 156 -14.36 1.47 -11.75
C GLN A 156 -13.17 2.41 -11.49
N ALA A 157 -13.22 3.23 -10.43
CA ALA A 157 -12.13 4.12 -10.08
C ALA A 157 -10.86 3.36 -9.68
N VAL A 158 -11.01 2.26 -8.94
CA VAL A 158 -9.89 1.35 -8.63
C VAL A 158 -9.29 0.78 -9.91
N ALA A 159 -10.12 0.27 -10.83
CA ALA A 159 -9.65 -0.30 -12.09
C ALA A 159 -8.90 0.74 -12.95
N GLN A 160 -9.36 1.99 -13.00
CA GLN A 160 -8.67 3.09 -13.69
C GLN A 160 -7.27 3.35 -13.11
N ALA A 161 -7.12 3.35 -11.78
CA ALA A 161 -5.82 3.53 -11.12
C ALA A 161 -4.84 2.36 -11.35
N CYS A 162 -5.37 1.18 -11.67
CA CYS A 162 -4.60 -0.03 -11.94
C CYS A 162 -4.19 -0.16 -13.42
N GLN A 163 -5.03 0.35 -14.34
CA GLN A 163 -5.02 0.00 -15.77
C GLN A 163 -3.65 0.09 -16.46
N VAL A 164 -2.82 1.06 -16.08
CA VAL A 164 -1.53 1.27 -16.75
C VAL A 164 -0.49 0.21 -16.39
N THR A 165 -0.53 -0.33 -15.17
CA THR A 165 0.58 -1.12 -14.60
C THR A 165 0.16 -2.50 -14.11
N HIS A 166 -1.07 -2.64 -13.63
CA HIS A 166 -1.61 -3.85 -13.00
C HIS A 166 -3.06 -4.07 -13.47
N ASN A 167 -3.28 -4.05 -14.78
CA ASN A 167 -4.56 -4.37 -15.41
C ASN A 167 -4.81 -5.88 -15.38
N THR A 168 -4.67 -6.51 -14.22
CA THR A 168 -4.88 -7.94 -14.04
C THR A 168 -5.93 -8.18 -12.97
N SER A 169 -6.59 -9.34 -13.03
CA SER A 169 -7.55 -9.72 -11.98
C SER A 169 -6.92 -9.71 -10.59
N LEU A 170 -5.65 -10.09 -10.46
CA LEU A 170 -4.91 -10.05 -9.20
C LEU A 170 -4.62 -8.62 -8.72
N GLY A 171 -4.11 -7.77 -9.61
CA GLY A 171 -3.75 -6.39 -9.27
C GLY A 171 -4.96 -5.52 -8.94
N ILE A 172 -6.06 -5.67 -9.69
CA ILE A 172 -7.30 -4.94 -9.43
C ILE A 172 -7.98 -5.47 -8.16
N ALA A 173 -8.02 -6.80 -7.95
CA ALA A 173 -8.60 -7.36 -6.73
C ALA A 173 -7.82 -6.96 -5.47
N SER A 174 -6.48 -6.90 -5.53
CA SER A 174 -5.66 -6.48 -4.39
C SER A 174 -5.85 -4.99 -4.07
N ALA A 175 -5.82 -4.13 -5.08
CA ALA A 175 -6.09 -2.71 -4.93
C ALA A 175 -7.52 -2.43 -4.42
N ALA A 176 -8.52 -3.16 -4.93
CA ALA A 176 -9.90 -3.04 -4.47
C ALA A 176 -10.06 -3.45 -3.01
N ALA A 177 -9.36 -4.50 -2.57
CA ALA A 177 -9.38 -4.94 -1.17
C ALA A 177 -8.90 -3.83 -0.24
N VAL A 178 -7.70 -3.28 -0.49
CA VAL A 178 -7.08 -2.23 0.33
C VAL A 178 -7.94 -0.96 0.29
N ALA A 179 -8.33 -0.52 -0.89
CA ALA A 179 -9.12 0.69 -1.05
C ALA A 179 -10.46 0.59 -0.31
N ALA A 180 -11.11 -0.58 -0.34
CA ALA A 180 -12.40 -0.78 0.30
C ALA A 180 -12.30 -0.68 1.83
N VAL A 181 -11.23 -1.22 2.43
CA VAL A 181 -10.97 -1.08 3.87
C VAL A 181 -10.75 0.39 4.23
N VAL A 182 -9.94 1.10 3.45
CA VAL A 182 -9.65 2.52 3.68
C VAL A 182 -10.92 3.37 3.55
N SER A 183 -11.67 3.20 2.47
CA SER A 183 -12.90 3.97 2.21
C SER A 183 -13.98 3.68 3.26
N ALA A 184 -14.17 2.42 3.66
CA ALA A 184 -15.08 2.08 4.76
C ALA A 184 -14.62 2.65 6.11
N GLY A 185 -13.32 2.61 6.38
CA GLY A 185 -12.73 3.21 7.59
C GLY A 185 -13.00 4.71 7.67
N ILE A 186 -12.86 5.44 6.55
CA ILE A 186 -13.20 6.87 6.43
C ILE A 186 -14.67 7.13 6.73
N ASN A 187 -15.56 6.24 6.28
CA ASN A 187 -17.01 6.28 6.62
C ASN A 187 -17.30 5.93 8.09
N GLY A 188 -16.29 5.56 8.87
CA GLY A 188 -16.42 5.23 10.29
C GLY A 188 -16.74 3.77 10.58
N ALA A 189 -16.63 2.87 9.59
CA ALA A 189 -16.80 1.45 9.81
C ALA A 189 -15.76 0.90 10.81
N PRO A 190 -16.14 -0.01 11.73
CA PRO A 190 -15.19 -0.76 12.53
C PRO A 190 -14.22 -1.55 11.65
N LEU A 191 -12.96 -1.69 12.09
CA LEU A 191 -11.91 -2.37 11.32
C LEU A 191 -12.32 -3.78 10.87
N VAL A 192 -12.99 -4.55 11.72
CA VAL A 192 -13.48 -5.91 11.37
C VAL A 192 -14.49 -5.88 10.22
N GLU A 193 -15.39 -4.90 10.18
CA GLU A 193 -16.37 -4.74 9.12
C GLU A 193 -15.72 -4.23 7.82
N ALA A 194 -14.77 -3.30 7.95
CA ALA A 194 -13.99 -2.78 6.85
C ALA A 194 -13.16 -3.90 6.16
N LEU A 195 -12.49 -4.75 6.94
CA LEU A 195 -11.75 -5.92 6.43
C LEU A 195 -12.67 -6.90 5.70
N ALA A 196 -13.84 -7.20 6.27
CA ALA A 196 -14.82 -8.07 5.63
C ALA A 196 -15.36 -7.48 4.32
N LEU A 197 -15.55 -6.15 4.24
CA LEU A 197 -15.91 -5.47 3.00
C LEU A 197 -14.78 -5.54 1.98
N GLY A 198 -13.54 -5.34 2.40
CA GLY A 198 -12.35 -5.49 1.55
C GLY A 198 -12.30 -6.84 0.85
N MET A 199 -12.53 -7.93 1.59
CA MET A 199 -12.58 -9.29 1.01
C MET A 199 -13.70 -9.45 -0.01
N ARG A 200 -14.89 -8.88 0.25
CA ARG A 200 -16.02 -8.93 -0.70
C ARG A 200 -15.73 -8.14 -1.98
N LEU A 201 -15.20 -6.93 -1.87
CA LEU A 201 -14.89 -6.10 -3.03
C LEU A 201 -13.69 -6.62 -3.81
N ALA A 202 -12.72 -7.28 -3.16
CA ALA A 202 -11.69 -8.04 -3.85
C ALA A 202 -12.29 -9.10 -4.77
N ARG A 203 -13.24 -9.92 -4.26
CA ARG A 203 -13.92 -10.96 -5.04
C ARG A 203 -14.72 -10.39 -6.20
N GLN A 204 -15.40 -9.26 -6.01
CA GLN A 204 -16.13 -8.59 -7.08
C GLN A 204 -15.17 -8.05 -8.16
N ALA A 205 -14.04 -7.48 -7.74
CA ALA A 205 -13.04 -6.90 -8.62
C ALA A 205 -12.27 -7.93 -9.45
N GLU A 206 -12.25 -9.22 -9.06
CA GLU A 206 -11.65 -10.30 -9.86
C GLU A 206 -12.26 -10.46 -11.26
N ALA A 207 -13.47 -9.94 -11.48
CA ALA A 207 -14.12 -9.91 -12.80
C ALA A 207 -13.55 -8.86 -13.76
N HIS A 208 -12.60 -8.02 -13.30
CA HIS A 208 -12.00 -6.95 -14.08
C HIS A 208 -10.53 -7.25 -14.43
N GLY A 209 -10.05 -6.61 -15.50
CA GLY A 209 -8.68 -6.76 -15.99
C GLY A 209 -8.42 -8.11 -16.67
N TYR A 210 -7.16 -8.34 -17.01
CA TYR A 210 -6.72 -9.57 -17.65
C TYR A 210 -6.56 -10.71 -16.63
N TRP A 211 -7.09 -11.88 -16.97
CA TRP A 211 -6.83 -13.08 -16.17
C TRP A 211 -5.35 -13.45 -16.26
N VAL A 212 -4.78 -13.77 -15.10
CA VAL A 212 -3.41 -14.25 -14.93
C VAL A 212 -3.41 -15.45 -14.00
N ALA A 213 -2.49 -16.39 -14.22
CA ALA A 213 -2.38 -17.56 -13.37
C ALA A 213 -1.89 -17.16 -11.97
N GLY A 214 -2.68 -17.49 -10.94
CA GLY A 214 -2.33 -17.22 -9.55
C GLY A 214 -3.47 -17.58 -8.60
N ALA A 215 -3.16 -17.69 -7.31
CA ALA A 215 -4.17 -17.89 -6.29
C ALA A 215 -5.06 -16.64 -6.14
N SER A 216 -6.37 -16.85 -5.95
CA SER A 216 -7.35 -15.77 -5.72
C SER A 216 -6.95 -14.92 -4.52
N ILE A 217 -6.97 -13.59 -4.71
CA ILE A 217 -6.72 -12.63 -3.63
C ILE A 217 -7.78 -12.81 -2.55
N ALA A 218 -9.06 -12.75 -2.92
CA ALA A 218 -10.16 -12.83 -1.97
C ALA A 218 -10.12 -14.11 -1.12
N ALA A 219 -9.90 -15.27 -1.74
CA ALA A 219 -9.80 -16.54 -1.03
C ALA A 219 -8.61 -16.58 -0.06
N ARG A 220 -7.46 -16.00 -0.44
CA ARG A 220 -6.30 -15.91 0.46
C ARG A 220 -6.53 -14.95 1.62
N LEU A 221 -7.21 -13.82 1.39
CA LEU A 221 -7.58 -12.89 2.46
C LEU A 221 -8.52 -13.55 3.46
N GLU A 222 -9.54 -14.27 2.99
CA GLU A 222 -10.47 -15.02 3.85
C GLU A 222 -9.77 -16.11 4.64
N TRP A 223 -8.86 -16.86 4.02
CA TRP A 223 -8.05 -17.86 4.72
C TRP A 223 -7.14 -17.22 5.77
N ALA A 224 -6.42 -16.14 5.43
CA ALA A 224 -5.53 -15.44 6.34
C ALA A 224 -6.28 -14.83 7.55
N ALA A 225 -7.53 -14.43 7.37
CA ALA A 225 -8.40 -13.96 8.46
C ALA A 225 -8.73 -15.03 9.50
N THR A 226 -8.52 -16.31 9.19
CA THR A 226 -8.66 -17.42 10.14
C THR A 226 -7.43 -17.61 11.04
N LEU A 227 -6.29 -17.00 10.69
CA LEU A 227 -5.06 -17.09 11.47
C LEU A 227 -5.23 -16.38 12.83
N ARG A 228 -4.58 -16.95 13.85
CA ARG A 228 -4.57 -16.43 15.21
C ARG A 228 -3.14 -16.38 15.71
N VAL A 229 -2.85 -15.41 16.58
CA VAL A 229 -1.54 -15.33 17.24
C VAL A 229 -1.39 -16.41 18.32
N ASP A 230 -2.50 -16.94 18.88
CA ASP A 230 -2.54 -18.02 19.90
C ASP A 230 -1.48 -17.90 21.03
N GLY A 231 -1.08 -16.67 21.38
CA GLY A 231 -0.02 -16.40 22.35
C GLY A 231 1.42 -16.64 21.87
N ASP A 232 1.62 -17.17 20.65
CA ASP A 232 2.92 -17.40 20.03
C ASP A 232 3.14 -16.47 18.83
N LYS A 233 3.57 -15.25 19.13
CA LYS A 233 3.92 -14.25 18.12
C LYS A 233 5.00 -14.76 17.15
N ALA A 234 5.95 -15.57 17.61
CA ALA A 234 7.02 -16.08 16.75
C ALA A 234 6.48 -17.06 15.70
N ARG A 235 5.56 -17.94 16.08
CA ARG A 235 4.86 -18.83 15.13
C ARG A 235 4.01 -18.05 14.13
N PHE A 236 3.31 -17.00 14.59
CA PHE A 236 2.55 -16.14 13.70
C PHE A 236 3.46 -15.44 12.69
N THR A 237 4.54 -14.80 13.13
CA THR A 237 5.56 -14.18 12.27
C THR A 237 6.11 -15.16 11.25
N ARG A 238 6.44 -16.40 11.66
CA ARG A 238 6.89 -17.45 10.75
C ARG A 238 5.85 -17.83 9.72
N THR A 239 4.57 -17.90 10.11
CA THR A 239 3.46 -18.17 9.19
C THR A 239 3.33 -17.07 8.15
N LEU A 240 3.45 -15.80 8.54
CA LEU A 240 3.45 -14.67 7.60
C LEU A 240 4.62 -14.80 6.61
N TYR A 241 5.84 -14.99 7.11
CA TYR A 241 7.04 -14.99 6.28
C TYR A 241 7.16 -16.24 5.39
N GLU A 242 6.94 -17.45 5.93
CA GLU A 242 7.22 -18.72 5.23
C GLU A 242 6.01 -19.30 4.49
N LEU A 243 4.78 -19.06 4.96
CA LEU A 243 3.58 -19.68 4.37
C LEU A 243 2.75 -18.73 3.52
N ILE A 244 2.56 -17.47 3.97
CA ILE A 244 1.95 -16.46 3.10
C ILE A 244 2.97 -16.01 2.07
N GLY A 245 4.18 -15.68 2.51
CA GLY A 245 5.19 -15.00 1.71
C GLY A 245 5.16 -13.49 1.96
N THR A 246 6.28 -12.83 1.72
CA THR A 246 6.48 -11.40 2.00
C THR A 246 7.14 -10.68 0.83
N SER A 247 7.00 -11.19 -0.40
CA SER A 247 7.52 -10.54 -1.60
C SER A 247 6.57 -9.47 -2.15
N VAL A 248 7.02 -8.84 -3.24
CA VAL A 248 6.26 -7.89 -4.05
C VAL A 248 4.99 -8.47 -4.69
N ALA A 249 4.80 -9.80 -4.70
CA ALA A 249 3.59 -10.40 -5.24
C ALA A 249 2.34 -9.94 -4.47
N SER A 250 1.28 -9.54 -5.19
CA SER A 250 0.01 -9.09 -4.57
C SER A 250 -0.58 -10.14 -3.61
N GLN A 251 -0.43 -11.43 -3.92
CA GLN A 251 -0.93 -12.54 -3.08
C GLN A 251 -0.15 -12.75 -1.77
N GLU A 252 0.97 -12.06 -1.60
CA GLU A 252 1.84 -12.18 -0.45
C GLU A 252 1.68 -10.95 0.43
N SER A 253 2.20 -9.81 -0.04
CA SER A 253 2.24 -8.56 0.73
C SER A 253 0.87 -8.04 1.19
N VAL A 254 -0.14 -8.04 0.31
CA VAL A 254 -1.50 -7.58 0.66
C VAL A 254 -2.15 -8.54 1.65
N VAL A 255 -1.91 -9.85 1.49
CA VAL A 255 -2.45 -10.88 2.39
C VAL A 255 -1.83 -10.78 3.78
N VAL A 256 -0.52 -10.55 3.87
CA VAL A 256 0.17 -10.27 5.14
C VAL A 256 -0.41 -9.03 5.82
N SER A 257 -0.62 -7.95 5.05
CA SER A 257 -1.19 -6.71 5.58
C SER A 257 -2.59 -6.94 6.17
N PHE A 258 -3.44 -7.71 5.51
CA PHE A 258 -4.76 -8.08 6.03
C PHE A 258 -4.68 -9.02 7.25
N ALA A 259 -3.75 -9.96 7.26
CA ALA A 259 -3.54 -10.86 8.40
C ALA A 259 -3.17 -10.08 9.65
N LEU A 260 -2.25 -9.11 9.54
CA LEU A 260 -1.84 -8.21 10.62
C LEU A 260 -2.99 -7.31 11.07
N ALA A 261 -3.71 -6.69 10.14
CA ALA A 261 -4.89 -5.88 10.45
C ALA A 261 -5.97 -6.70 11.18
N GLY A 262 -6.14 -7.97 10.81
CA GLY A 262 -7.03 -8.90 11.50
C GLY A 262 -6.64 -9.12 12.97
N GLN A 263 -5.35 -9.23 13.28
CA GLN A 263 -4.90 -9.36 14.68
C GLN A 263 -5.15 -8.08 15.49
N VAL A 264 -5.04 -6.90 14.85
CA VAL A 264 -5.41 -5.63 15.47
C VAL A 264 -6.92 -5.57 15.73
N ALA A 265 -7.74 -6.01 14.77
CA ALA A 265 -9.20 -6.07 14.92
C ALA A 265 -9.63 -7.02 16.05
N LEU A 266 -8.87 -8.10 16.29
CA LEU A 266 -9.09 -9.04 17.38
C LEU A 266 -8.52 -8.57 18.73
N GLY A 267 -7.85 -7.41 18.78
CA GLY A 267 -7.19 -6.90 19.98
C GLY A 267 -5.96 -7.71 20.41
N GLN A 268 -5.40 -8.54 19.52
CA GLN A 268 -4.22 -9.36 19.79
C GLN A 268 -2.90 -8.62 19.54
N LEU A 269 -2.93 -7.55 18.75
CA LEU A 269 -1.80 -6.64 18.51
C LEU A 269 -2.25 -5.19 18.58
N ALA A 270 -1.40 -4.31 19.11
CA ALA A 270 -1.59 -2.88 18.97
C ALA A 270 -1.30 -2.44 17.53
N ALA A 271 -1.94 -1.37 17.05
CA ALA A 271 -1.80 -0.91 15.66
C ALA A 271 -0.34 -0.57 15.28
N PHE A 272 0.35 0.20 16.11
CA PHE A 272 1.75 0.54 15.88
C PHE A 272 2.70 -0.67 16.02
N GLU A 273 2.37 -1.60 16.93
CA GLU A 273 3.11 -2.87 17.04
C GLU A 273 2.98 -3.70 15.76
N ALA A 274 1.79 -3.72 15.14
CA ALA A 274 1.57 -4.42 13.88
C ALA A 274 2.37 -3.80 12.71
N LEU A 275 2.50 -2.46 12.66
CA LEU A 275 3.38 -1.77 11.69
C LEU A 275 4.86 -2.13 11.90
N CYS A 276 5.31 -2.09 13.15
CA CYS A 276 6.67 -2.47 13.52
C CYS A 276 6.97 -3.94 13.14
N LEU A 277 5.99 -4.83 13.35
CA LEU A 277 6.09 -6.22 12.92
C LEU A 277 6.16 -6.34 11.40
N ALA A 278 5.29 -5.66 10.65
CA ALA A 278 5.35 -5.62 9.18
C ALA A 278 6.73 -5.20 8.67
N ALA A 279 7.28 -4.11 9.22
CA ALA A 279 8.60 -3.60 8.90
C ALA A 279 9.75 -4.55 9.28
N SER A 280 9.49 -5.55 10.13
CA SER A 280 10.48 -6.53 10.61
C SER A 280 10.41 -7.88 9.89
N LEU A 281 9.44 -8.11 8.99
CA LEU A 281 9.21 -9.44 8.42
C LEU A 281 10.33 -9.90 7.49
N GLY A 282 10.92 -8.98 6.71
CA GLY A 282 11.77 -9.31 5.56
C GLY A 282 10.98 -9.32 4.26
N GLY A 283 11.71 -9.23 3.14
CA GLY A 283 11.11 -9.06 1.82
C GLY A 283 10.67 -7.62 1.58
N ASP A 284 9.42 -7.43 1.17
CA ASP A 284 8.82 -6.17 0.75
C ASP A 284 8.16 -5.44 1.92
N THR A 285 8.98 -5.06 2.90
CA THR A 285 8.53 -4.60 4.22
C THR A 285 7.93 -3.20 4.21
N ASP A 286 8.42 -2.30 3.38
CA ASP A 286 7.85 -0.96 3.17
C ASP A 286 6.44 -1.06 2.62
N THR A 287 6.24 -1.84 1.55
CA THR A 287 4.90 -1.98 0.98
C THR A 287 3.90 -2.64 1.92
N ILE A 288 4.30 -3.71 2.61
CA ILE A 288 3.44 -4.38 3.59
C ILE A 288 3.05 -3.40 4.71
N ALA A 289 4.02 -2.66 5.25
CA ALA A 289 3.75 -1.70 6.32
C ALA A 289 2.93 -0.51 5.82
N ALA A 290 3.16 -0.01 4.61
CA ALA A 290 2.41 1.09 3.99
C ALA A 290 0.94 0.74 3.80
N ILE A 291 0.63 -0.43 3.22
CA ILE A 291 -0.74 -0.92 3.04
C ILE A 291 -1.43 -1.11 4.40
N LEU A 292 -0.74 -1.74 5.36
CA LEU A 292 -1.27 -1.92 6.72
C LEU A 292 -1.57 -0.57 7.39
N GLY A 293 -0.66 0.38 7.27
CA GLY A 293 -0.79 1.73 7.82
C GLY A 293 -1.96 2.49 7.22
N ALA A 294 -2.19 2.39 5.91
CA ALA A 294 -3.35 2.99 5.27
C ALA A 294 -4.67 2.45 5.85
N MET A 295 -4.80 1.12 5.94
CA MET A 295 -6.01 0.45 6.41
C MET A 295 -6.33 0.77 7.87
N LEU A 296 -5.33 0.62 8.75
CA LEU A 296 -5.48 0.90 10.17
C LEU A 296 -5.75 2.39 10.41
N GLY A 297 -5.04 3.27 9.69
CA GLY A 297 -5.14 4.71 9.84
C GLY A 297 -6.51 5.25 9.44
N ALA A 298 -7.15 4.66 8.44
CA ALA A 298 -8.52 5.01 8.08
C ALA A 298 -9.52 4.72 9.22
N CYS A 299 -9.30 3.62 9.96
CA CYS A 299 -10.20 3.20 11.03
C CYS A 299 -9.90 3.88 12.37
N LEU A 300 -8.62 4.19 12.63
CA LEU A 300 -8.14 4.73 13.90
C LEU A 300 -7.91 6.25 13.88
N GLY A 301 -7.86 6.86 12.70
CA GLY A 301 -7.50 8.26 12.49
C GLY A 301 -6.04 8.58 12.77
N LEU A 302 -5.68 9.84 12.56
CA LEU A 302 -4.32 10.34 12.73
C LEU A 302 -3.78 10.13 14.16
N ASP A 303 -4.65 10.26 15.17
CA ASP A 303 -4.30 10.04 16.58
C ASP A 303 -4.01 8.56 16.91
N GLY A 304 -4.28 7.64 15.99
CA GLY A 304 -3.88 6.23 16.08
C GLY A 304 -2.38 6.02 15.89
N TRP A 305 -1.63 7.05 15.45
CA TRP A 305 -0.20 6.98 15.17
C TRP A 305 0.64 7.80 16.16
N PRO A 306 1.90 7.39 16.45
CA PRO A 306 2.81 8.20 17.25
C PRO A 306 3.10 9.55 16.59
N GLY A 307 2.66 10.64 17.23
CA GLY A 307 2.69 11.98 16.62
C GLY A 307 4.10 12.51 16.35
N ASP A 308 5.09 12.10 17.15
CA ASP A 308 6.51 12.42 16.97
C ASP A 308 7.10 11.76 15.72
N LEU A 309 6.73 10.50 15.44
CA LEU A 309 7.15 9.80 14.23
C LEU A 309 6.48 10.38 12.98
N ILE A 310 5.18 10.71 13.06
CA ILE A 310 4.50 11.45 11.99
C ILE A 310 5.18 12.79 11.73
N ALA A 311 5.54 13.53 12.77
CA ALA A 311 6.25 14.81 12.62
C ALA A 311 7.61 14.64 11.93
N LEU A 312 8.35 13.58 12.26
CA LEU A 312 9.64 13.27 11.61
C LEU A 312 9.46 12.93 10.13
N VAL A 313 8.52 12.05 9.78
CA VAL A 313 8.20 11.73 8.37
C VAL A 313 7.80 12.99 7.59
N ARG A 314 6.99 13.87 8.20
CA ARG A 314 6.62 15.15 7.59
C ARG A 314 7.83 16.04 7.35
N GLN A 315 8.72 16.15 8.33
CA GLN A 315 9.89 17.01 8.26
C GLN A 315 10.89 16.53 7.19
N VAL A 316 11.25 15.25 7.21
CA VAL A 316 12.26 14.66 6.30
C VAL A 316 11.84 14.79 4.84
N ASN A 317 10.56 14.54 4.56
CA ASN A 317 10.03 14.51 3.20
C ASN A 317 9.37 15.83 2.76
N LYS A 318 9.32 16.85 3.65
CA LYS A 318 8.55 18.09 3.45
C LYS A 318 7.09 17.78 3.08
N LEU A 319 6.52 16.78 3.74
CA LEU A 319 5.26 16.16 3.38
C LEU A 319 4.07 16.86 4.05
N ASP A 320 3.33 17.62 3.25
CA ASP A 320 2.03 18.20 3.63
C ASP A 320 0.90 17.58 2.81
N LEU A 321 0.18 16.64 3.42
CA LEU A 321 -0.90 15.89 2.78
C LEU A 321 -2.27 16.54 2.95
N GLN A 322 -2.42 17.47 3.89
CA GLN A 322 -3.75 17.98 4.25
C GLN A 322 -4.48 18.65 3.07
N PRO A 323 -3.86 19.56 2.29
CA PRO A 323 -4.54 20.17 1.15
C PRO A 323 -5.00 19.14 0.11
N LEU A 324 -4.17 18.12 -0.15
CA LEU A 324 -4.51 17.06 -1.09
C LEU A 324 -5.68 16.20 -0.57
N VAL A 325 -5.66 15.83 0.71
CA VAL A 325 -6.74 15.05 1.33
C VAL A 325 -8.06 15.81 1.32
N GLU A 326 -8.06 17.11 1.62
CA GLU A 326 -9.26 17.95 1.56
C GLU A 326 -9.86 17.99 0.14
N GLN A 327 -9.00 18.13 -0.87
CA GLN A 327 -9.42 18.10 -2.28
C GLN A 327 -9.98 16.73 -2.68
N LEU A 328 -9.34 15.63 -2.25
CA LEU A 328 -9.83 14.27 -2.52
C LEU A 328 -11.18 14.01 -1.85
N LEU A 329 -11.36 14.42 -0.59
CA LEU A 329 -12.65 14.29 0.09
C LEU A 329 -13.76 15.12 -0.56
N ALA A 330 -13.43 16.22 -1.23
CA ALA A 330 -14.42 17.00 -1.98
C ALA A 330 -14.89 16.31 -3.28
N LEU A 331 -14.19 15.25 -3.73
CA LEU A 331 -14.60 14.42 -4.87
C LEU A 331 -15.50 13.25 -4.46
N ARG A 332 -15.54 12.95 -3.16
CA ARG A 332 -16.23 11.80 -2.56
C ARG A 332 -17.74 11.98 -2.54
#